data_AF-A0A9E5EUN5-F1
#
_entry.id   AF-A0A9E5EUN5-F1
#
_cell.length_a   1.000
_cell.length_b   1.000
_cell.length_c   1.000
_cell.angle_alpha   90.00
_cell.angle_beta   90.00
_cell.angle_gamma   90.00
#
_symmetry.space_group_name_H-M   'P 1'
#
loop_
_entity.id
_entity.type
_entity.pdbx_description
1 polymer ?
#
loop_
_entity_poly.entity_id
_entity_poly.type
_entity_poly.pdbx_seq_one_letter_code
_entity_poly.pdbx_strand_id
1 'polypeptide(L)'
;MDTLCLEYLVRYGKAGEFGRFRAQKPLQLFKGDLVVIETHRGKETGEILSPSSPTIAKFLPNTTVGKLFSTLPPQDDSLAQLNHLKSSLIFEAAKKISLDLALPVMIVEAELLFDGRHAVLHLLTSPKTDVRDLVSKLSQDFDMHIYVENISQPQEEEKLAEDDGTSSCGSGKCGSKESGCGTCGSGGGCGSCSTTKEKKPALEANASQRKPLI
;
A
#
# COMPACT_ATOMS: atom_id res chain seq x y z
N MET A 1 0.03 25.97 25.83
CA MET A 1 -1.12 26.39 25.01
C MET A 1 -1.64 25.13 24.36
N ASP A 2 -2.83 24.72 24.76
CA ASP A 2 -3.43 23.45 24.37
C ASP A 2 -4.11 23.62 23.02
N THR A 3 -3.41 23.24 21.95
CA THR A 3 -3.92 23.38 20.59
C THR A 3 -4.93 22.28 20.31
N LEU A 4 -6.20 22.63 20.22
CA LEU A 4 -7.24 21.74 19.73
C LEU A 4 -7.03 21.49 18.23
N CYS A 5 -6.90 20.23 17.83
CA CYS A 5 -6.73 19.84 16.43
C CYS A 5 -7.94 19.02 15.94
N LEU A 6 -8.17 19.09 14.63
CA LEU A 6 -9.22 18.32 13.96
C LEU A 6 -8.68 17.15 13.15
N GLU A 7 -7.39 17.15 12.83
CA GLU A 7 -6.78 16.08 12.04
C GLU A 7 -5.53 15.56 12.75
N TYR A 8 -5.35 14.25 12.68
CA TYR A 8 -4.25 13.54 13.33
C TYR A 8 -3.66 12.50 12.39
N LEU A 9 -2.36 12.30 12.48
CA LEU A 9 -1.70 11.13 11.93
C LEU A 9 -1.77 10.01 12.97
N VAL A 10 -2.34 8.87 12.59
CA VAL A 10 -2.61 7.74 13.49
C VAL A 10 -1.97 6.49 12.89
N ARG A 11 -1.24 5.73 13.71
CA ARG A 11 -0.82 4.36 13.41
C ARG A 11 -1.90 3.39 13.87
N TYR A 12 -2.24 2.38 13.08
CA TYR A 12 -3.30 1.42 13.38
C TYR A 12 -3.02 0.03 12.79
N GLY A 13 -3.75 -0.97 13.29
CA GLY A 13 -3.55 -2.38 12.96
C GLY A 13 -2.21 -2.94 13.45
N LYS A 14 -2.09 -4.27 13.53
CA LYS A 14 -0.83 -4.93 13.92
C LYS A 14 0.28 -4.80 12.89
N ALA A 15 -0.07 -4.66 11.61
CA ALA A 15 0.88 -4.37 10.53
C ALA A 15 1.51 -2.97 10.63
N GLY A 16 0.98 -2.08 11.48
CA GLY A 16 1.53 -0.74 11.69
C GLY A 16 1.22 0.23 10.55
N GLU A 17 0.07 0.06 9.88
CA GLU A 17 -0.42 1.04 8.91
C GLU A 17 -0.57 2.42 9.54
N PHE A 18 -0.54 3.47 8.72
CA PHE A 18 -0.80 4.81 9.21
C PHE A 18 -1.68 5.60 8.25
N GLY A 19 -2.51 6.45 8.85
CA GLY A 19 -3.60 7.15 8.19
C GLY A 19 -3.75 8.58 8.73
N ARG A 20 -4.43 9.43 7.98
CA ARG A 20 -4.88 10.75 8.43
C ARG A 20 -6.33 10.62 8.85
N PHE A 21 -6.60 10.92 10.11
CA PHE A 21 -7.94 10.77 10.66
C PHE A 21 -8.47 12.10 11.16
N ARG A 22 -9.70 12.41 10.75
CA ARG A 22 -10.38 13.63 11.14
C ARG A 22 -11.31 13.38 12.33
N ALA A 23 -11.12 14.11 13.41
CA ALA A 23 -11.99 14.09 14.57
C ALA A 23 -13.31 14.83 14.27
N GLN A 24 -14.43 14.33 14.79
CA GLN A 24 -15.75 14.97 14.62
C GLN A 24 -15.86 16.29 15.39
N LYS A 25 -15.09 16.41 16.48
CA LYS A 25 -14.99 17.60 17.33
C LYS A 25 -13.51 17.90 17.55
N PRO A 26 -13.11 19.15 17.81
CA PRO A 26 -11.73 19.45 18.18
C PRO A 26 -11.39 18.70 19.46
N LEU A 27 -10.31 17.93 19.42
CA LEU A 27 -9.81 17.17 20.57
C LEU A 27 -8.44 17.69 20.96
N GLN A 28 -8.04 17.39 22.19
CA GLN A 28 -6.69 17.57 22.66
C GLN A 28 -6.09 16.17 22.81
N LEU A 29 -5.30 15.78 21.82
CA LEU A 29 -4.65 14.47 21.77
C LEU A 29 -3.16 14.67 21.54
N PHE A 30 -2.37 13.86 22.21
CA PHE A 30 -0.92 13.87 22.18
C PHE A 30 -0.38 12.61 21.54
N LYS A 31 0.89 12.66 21.13
CA LYS A 31 1.60 11.48 20.63
C LYS A 31 1.56 10.37 21.68
N GLY A 32 1.18 9.17 21.27
CA GLY A 32 1.03 8.00 22.13
C GLY A 32 -0.40 7.77 22.64
N ASP A 33 -1.31 8.74 22.48
CA ASP A 33 -2.70 8.55 22.89
C ASP A 33 -3.38 7.48 22.04
N LEU A 34 -4.08 6.56 22.70
CA LEU A 34 -4.88 5.54 22.06
C LEU A 34 -6.26 6.10 21.70
N VAL A 35 -6.71 5.81 20.48
CA VAL A 35 -7.95 6.34 19.89
C VAL A 35 -8.72 5.26 19.17
N VAL A 36 -10.03 5.49 19.00
CA VAL A 36 -10.88 4.69 18.11
C VAL A 36 -11.06 5.43 16.79
N ILE A 37 -10.77 4.74 15.70
CA ILE A 37 -10.83 5.25 14.33
C ILE A 37 -11.75 4.39 13.46
N GLU A 38 -12.23 4.97 12.35
CA GLU A 38 -12.94 4.28 11.27
C GLU A 38 -12.01 4.21 10.05
N THR A 39 -11.69 2.99 9.63
CA THR A 39 -10.94 2.70 8.40
C THR A 39 -11.86 2.09 7.35
N HIS A 40 -11.32 1.68 6.22
CA HIS A 40 -12.05 0.89 5.22
C HIS A 40 -12.39 -0.54 5.70
N ARG A 41 -11.70 -1.03 6.75
CA ARG A 41 -11.89 -2.37 7.33
C ARG A 41 -12.91 -2.40 8.47
N GLY A 42 -13.29 -1.23 8.99
CA GLY A 42 -14.23 -1.11 10.11
C GLY A 42 -13.70 -0.19 11.20
N LYS A 43 -14.17 -0.40 12.44
CA LYS A 43 -13.65 0.34 13.59
C LYS A 43 -12.40 -0.32 14.13
N GLU A 44 -11.38 0.48 14.37
CA GLU A 44 -10.08 0.01 14.83
C GLU A 44 -9.54 0.86 15.97
N THR A 45 -8.58 0.29 16.69
CA THR A 45 -7.76 1.03 17.64
C THR A 45 -6.53 1.58 16.95
N GLY A 46 -6.16 2.81 17.25
CA GLY A 46 -4.94 3.44 16.75
C GLY A 46 -4.21 4.22 17.83
N GLU A 47 -2.97 4.57 17.53
CA GLU A 47 -2.10 5.39 18.36
C GLU A 47 -1.77 6.68 17.61
N ILE A 48 -1.95 7.82 18.28
CA ILE A 48 -1.64 9.13 17.71
C ILE A 48 -0.13 9.26 17.54
N LEU A 49 0.32 9.53 16.32
CA LEU A 49 1.72 9.83 16.03
C LEU A 49 2.00 11.33 16.15
N SER A 50 1.10 12.15 15.63
CA SER A 50 1.16 13.61 15.70
C SER A 50 -0.16 14.26 15.30
N PRO A 51 -0.41 15.51 15.74
CA PRO A 51 -1.39 16.37 15.07
C PRO A 51 -1.00 16.57 13.61
N SER A 52 -1.97 16.41 12.70
CA SER A 52 -1.74 16.60 11.27
C SER A 52 -1.61 18.10 10.98
N SER A 53 -0.40 18.53 10.65
CA SER A 53 -0.17 19.89 10.14
C SER A 53 -0.43 19.94 8.63
N PRO A 54 -0.74 21.13 8.06
CA PRO A 54 -0.86 21.30 6.61
C PRO A 54 0.41 20.88 5.84
N THR A 55 1.56 20.88 6.51
CA THR A 55 2.83 20.41 5.97
C THR A 55 2.83 18.89 5.81
N ILE A 56 2.40 18.13 6.84
CA ILE A 56 2.32 16.66 6.79
C ILE A 56 1.31 16.20 5.73
N ALA A 57 0.20 16.92 5.58
CA ALA A 57 -0.82 16.65 4.58
C ALA A 57 -0.28 16.64 3.12
N LYS A 58 0.74 17.45 2.83
CA LYS A 58 1.37 17.53 1.49
C LYS A 58 2.33 16.39 1.20
N PHE A 59 2.95 15.81 2.23
CA PHE A 59 3.90 14.70 2.10
C PHE A 59 3.22 13.32 2.10
N LEU A 60 1.91 13.28 2.39
CA LEU A 60 1.12 12.07 2.53
C LEU A 60 -0.12 12.07 1.60
N PRO A 61 0.06 12.17 0.26
CA PRO A 61 -1.06 12.25 -0.68
C PRO A 61 -1.88 10.96 -0.76
N ASN A 62 -1.31 9.81 -0.41
CA ASN A 62 -1.93 8.47 -0.54
C ASN A 62 -2.30 7.84 0.82
N THR A 63 -2.39 8.63 1.87
CA THR A 63 -2.64 8.11 3.21
C THR A 63 -4.13 7.97 3.48
N THR A 64 -4.55 6.81 4.00
CA THR A 64 -5.94 6.49 4.37
C THR A 64 -6.57 7.67 5.10
N VAL A 65 -7.63 8.25 4.52
CA VAL A 65 -8.41 9.31 5.15
C VAL A 65 -9.59 8.68 5.86
N GLY A 66 -9.55 8.67 7.19
CA GLY A 66 -10.59 8.07 8.02
C GLY A 66 -11.21 9.04 9.01
N LYS A 67 -12.11 8.53 9.85
CA LYS A 67 -12.70 9.29 10.95
C LYS A 67 -12.07 8.89 12.28
N LEU A 68 -11.85 9.87 13.14
CA LEU A 68 -11.48 9.65 14.54
C LEU A 68 -12.72 9.92 15.40
N PHE A 69 -13.13 8.93 16.19
CA PHE A 69 -14.32 9.04 17.05
C PHE A 69 -14.01 9.65 18.41
N SER A 70 -13.08 9.03 19.14
CA SER A 70 -12.74 9.41 20.51
C SER A 70 -11.39 8.86 20.92
N THR A 71 -10.92 9.27 22.11
CA THR A 71 -9.95 8.48 22.86
C THR A 71 -10.48 7.06 23.09
N LEU A 72 -9.58 6.09 23.17
CA LEU A 72 -9.91 4.73 23.49
C LEU A 72 -10.45 4.70 24.93
N PRO A 73 -11.70 4.25 25.17
CA PRO A 73 -12.16 4.05 26.54
C PRO A 73 -11.29 3.00 27.21
N PRO A 74 -11.16 3.02 28.56
CA PRO A 74 -10.53 1.93 29.29
C PRO A 74 -11.12 0.61 28.82
N GLN A 75 -10.27 -0.26 28.28
CA GLN A 75 -10.72 -1.54 27.80
C GLN A 75 -11.00 -2.43 29.01
N ASP A 76 -12.14 -3.10 29.01
CA ASP A 76 -12.45 -4.11 30.03
C ASP A 76 -11.52 -5.31 29.82
N ASP A 77 -10.75 -5.68 30.83
CA ASP A 77 -9.80 -6.80 30.78
C ASP A 77 -10.48 -8.11 30.34
N SER A 78 -11.75 -8.31 30.73
CA SER A 78 -12.51 -9.50 30.34
C SER A 78 -12.84 -9.51 28.84
N LEU A 79 -13.16 -8.34 28.27
CA LEU A 79 -13.43 -8.17 26.85
C LEU A 79 -12.13 -8.30 26.03
N ALA A 80 -11.01 -7.78 26.53
CA ALA A 80 -9.71 -7.96 25.90
C ALA A 80 -9.32 -9.45 25.84
N GLN A 81 -9.54 -10.19 26.93
CA GLN A 81 -9.31 -11.64 26.96
C GLN A 81 -10.22 -12.40 26.00
N LEU A 82 -11.52 -12.06 25.94
CA LEU A 82 -12.47 -12.68 25.02
C LEU A 82 -12.06 -12.43 23.56
N ASN A 83 -11.66 -11.20 23.23
CA ASN A 83 -11.19 -10.84 21.90
C ASN A 83 -9.91 -11.59 21.52
N HIS A 84 -9.00 -11.77 22.49
CA HIS A 84 -7.79 -12.57 22.29
C HIS A 84 -8.12 -14.03 21.98
N LEU A 85 -9.00 -14.66 22.78
CA LEU A 85 -9.45 -16.03 22.55
C LEU A 85 -10.14 -16.18 21.18
N LYS A 86 -11.01 -15.24 20.81
CA LYS A 86 -11.69 -15.25 19.50
C LYS A 86 -10.67 -15.16 18.35
N SER A 87 -9.67 -14.29 18.48
CA SER A 87 -8.59 -14.17 17.49
C SER A 87 -7.78 -15.47 17.36
N SER A 88 -7.46 -16.12 18.48
CA SER A 88 -6.77 -17.42 18.48
C SER A 88 -7.59 -18.53 17.82
N LEU A 89 -8.90 -18.56 18.04
CA LEU A 89 -9.79 -19.52 17.39
C LEU A 89 -9.84 -19.32 15.87
N ILE A 90 -9.94 -18.07 15.40
CA ILE A 90 -9.92 -17.74 13.97
C ILE A 90 -8.59 -18.18 13.35
N PHE A 91 -7.47 -17.91 14.02
CA PHE A 91 -6.13 -18.30 13.56
C PHE A 91 -5.98 -19.81 13.40
N GLU A 92 -6.39 -20.60 14.39
CA GLU A 92 -6.31 -22.06 14.31
C GLU A 92 -7.28 -22.65 13.27
N ALA A 93 -8.49 -22.09 13.16
CA ALA A 93 -9.42 -22.45 12.09
C ALA A 93 -8.84 -22.14 10.70
N ALA A 94 -8.21 -20.97 10.52
CA ALA A 94 -7.60 -20.59 9.25
C ALA A 94 -6.49 -21.55 8.84
N LYS A 95 -5.62 -21.96 9.77
CA LYS A 95 -4.61 -23.00 9.52
C LYS A 95 -5.25 -24.30 9.05
N LYS A 96 -6.25 -24.80 9.80
CA LYS A 96 -6.92 -26.06 9.48
C LYS A 96 -7.57 -26.00 8.09
N ILE A 97 -8.36 -24.97 7.82
CA ILE A 97 -9.04 -24.79 6.53
C ILE A 97 -8.00 -24.66 5.39
N SER A 98 -6.90 -23.96 5.61
CA SER A 98 -5.85 -23.83 4.59
C SER A 98 -5.21 -25.17 4.22
N LEU A 99 -5.02 -26.07 5.20
CA LEU A 99 -4.51 -27.42 4.97
C LEU A 99 -5.55 -28.29 4.27
N ASP A 100 -6.82 -28.22 4.69
CA ASP A 100 -7.92 -28.97 4.09
C ASP A 100 -8.16 -28.58 2.62
N LEU A 101 -7.91 -27.32 2.27
CA LEU A 101 -7.99 -26.79 0.90
C LEU A 101 -6.67 -26.96 0.11
N ALA A 102 -5.62 -27.52 0.72
CA ALA A 102 -4.28 -27.64 0.14
C ALA A 102 -3.72 -26.32 -0.42
N LEU A 103 -4.01 -25.20 0.26
CA LEU A 103 -3.60 -23.87 -0.17
C LEU A 103 -2.12 -23.62 0.15
N PRO A 104 -1.30 -23.11 -0.78
CA PRO A 104 0.09 -22.73 -0.54
C PRO A 104 0.17 -21.38 0.21
N VAL A 105 -0.32 -21.36 1.45
CA VAL A 105 -0.34 -20.19 2.33
C VAL A 105 0.31 -20.52 3.66
N MET A 106 0.95 -19.54 4.28
CA MET A 106 1.36 -19.59 5.69
C MET A 106 0.53 -18.57 6.45
N ILE A 107 -0.32 -19.03 7.37
CA ILE A 107 -1.08 -18.14 8.25
C ILE A 107 -0.12 -17.61 9.32
N VAL A 108 0.02 -16.28 9.38
CA VAL A 108 0.92 -15.60 10.33
C VAL A 108 0.15 -15.24 11.60
N GLU A 109 -1.02 -14.61 11.44
CA GLU A 109 -1.81 -14.13 12.57
C GLU A 109 -3.27 -13.83 12.15
N ALA A 110 -4.19 -13.85 13.11
CA ALA A 110 -5.51 -13.26 12.97
C ALA A 110 -5.70 -12.11 13.99
N GLU A 111 -6.18 -10.98 13.52
CA GLU A 111 -6.47 -9.79 14.33
C GLU A 111 -7.97 -9.51 14.31
N LEU A 112 -8.60 -9.45 15.49
CA LEU A 112 -9.97 -8.99 15.63
C LEU A 112 -10.00 -7.45 15.71
N LEU A 113 -10.81 -6.81 14.88
CA LEU A 113 -10.98 -5.35 14.91
C LEU A 113 -11.86 -4.91 16.09
N PHE A 114 -11.85 -3.61 16.39
CA PHE A 114 -12.49 -3.04 17.59
C PHE A 114 -14.01 -3.27 17.64
N ASP A 115 -14.68 -3.41 16.50
CA ASP A 115 -16.12 -3.68 16.45
C ASP A 115 -16.52 -5.15 16.69
N GLY A 116 -15.56 -6.07 16.78
CA GLY A 116 -15.79 -7.50 17.03
C GLY A 116 -16.46 -8.27 15.88
N ARG A 117 -16.74 -7.60 14.75
CA ARG A 117 -17.41 -8.17 13.57
C ARG A 117 -16.48 -8.30 12.37
N HIS A 118 -15.40 -7.54 12.34
CA HIS A 118 -14.37 -7.63 11.32
C HIS A 118 -13.09 -8.24 11.90
N ALA A 119 -12.38 -9.02 11.08
CA ALA A 119 -11.04 -9.50 11.41
C ALA A 119 -10.11 -9.38 10.20
N VAL A 120 -8.82 -9.22 10.47
CA VAL A 120 -7.75 -9.19 9.47
C VAL A 120 -6.92 -10.45 9.63
N LEU A 121 -6.83 -11.23 8.56
CA LEU A 121 -6.03 -12.44 8.47
C LEU A 121 -4.71 -12.10 7.76
N HIS A 122 -3.63 -12.12 8.52
CA HIS A 122 -2.29 -11.91 8.02
C HIS A 122 -1.71 -13.24 7.55
N LEU A 123 -1.32 -13.31 6.28
CA LEU A 123 -0.75 -14.51 5.70
C LEU A 123 0.42 -14.21 4.77
N LEU A 124 1.18 -15.24 4.44
CA LEU A 124 2.20 -15.20 3.41
C LEU A 124 1.78 -16.14 2.27
N THR A 125 1.73 -15.62 1.06
CA THR A 125 1.45 -16.43 -0.13
C THR A 125 1.92 -15.75 -1.42
N SER A 126 1.92 -16.50 -2.51
CA SER A 126 2.08 -15.94 -3.85
C SER A 126 0.85 -15.11 -4.24
N PRO A 127 0.99 -13.97 -4.94
CA PRO A 127 -0.14 -13.16 -5.40
C PRO A 127 -1.11 -13.92 -6.34
N LYS A 128 -0.70 -15.08 -6.87
CA LYS A 128 -1.53 -15.94 -7.71
C LYS A 128 -2.42 -16.91 -6.93
N THR A 129 -2.23 -17.05 -5.62
CA THR A 129 -2.99 -17.97 -4.79
C THR A 129 -4.40 -17.44 -4.56
N ASP A 130 -5.42 -18.22 -4.93
CA ASP A 130 -6.80 -17.88 -4.65
C ASP A 130 -7.17 -18.25 -3.21
N VAL A 131 -7.46 -17.25 -2.39
CA VAL A 131 -7.81 -17.41 -0.97
C VAL A 131 -9.31 -17.24 -0.70
N ARG A 132 -10.14 -17.11 -1.73
CA ARG A 132 -11.58 -16.81 -1.58
C ARG A 132 -12.32 -17.88 -0.79
N ASP A 133 -12.03 -19.16 -1.03
CA ASP A 133 -12.67 -20.26 -0.31
C ASP A 133 -12.28 -20.29 1.18
N LEU A 134 -11.03 -19.94 1.50
CA LEU A 134 -10.56 -19.80 2.88
C LEU A 134 -11.34 -18.68 3.59
N VAL A 135 -11.42 -17.51 2.97
CA VAL A 135 -12.15 -16.34 3.49
C VAL A 135 -13.63 -16.68 3.67
N SER A 136 -14.27 -17.28 2.66
CA SER A 136 -15.69 -17.61 2.69
C SER A 136 -16.02 -18.56 3.84
N LYS A 137 -15.20 -19.60 4.06
CA LYS A 137 -15.41 -20.55 5.16
C LYS A 137 -15.24 -19.89 6.52
N LEU A 138 -14.17 -19.12 6.71
CA LEU A 138 -13.94 -18.38 7.96
C LEU A 138 -15.07 -17.38 8.24
N SER A 139 -15.52 -16.65 7.23
CA SER A 139 -16.64 -15.72 7.38
C SER A 139 -17.92 -16.42 7.81
N GLN A 140 -18.19 -17.63 7.28
CA GLN A 140 -19.36 -18.42 7.65
C GLN A 140 -19.24 -19.01 9.07
N ASP A 141 -18.07 -19.55 9.43
CA ASP A 141 -17.85 -20.22 10.72
C ASP A 141 -17.93 -19.25 11.90
N PHE A 142 -17.50 -17.99 11.70
CA PHE A 142 -17.41 -16.99 12.77
C PHE A 142 -18.48 -15.90 12.70
N ASP A 143 -19.34 -15.88 11.67
CA ASP A 143 -20.31 -14.81 11.38
C ASP A 143 -19.64 -13.42 11.34
N MET A 144 -18.59 -13.32 10.51
CA MET A 144 -17.67 -12.19 10.48
C MET A 144 -17.17 -11.84 9.08
N HIS A 145 -16.84 -10.57 8.87
CA HIS A 145 -16.14 -10.13 7.68
C HIS A 145 -14.62 -10.30 7.85
N ILE A 146 -14.01 -11.13 7.01
CA ILE A 146 -12.57 -11.42 7.07
C ILE A 146 -11.85 -10.69 5.94
N TYR A 147 -10.96 -9.77 6.29
CA TYR A 147 -9.99 -9.15 5.38
C TYR A 147 -8.72 -9.99 5.34
N VAL A 148 -8.03 -10.01 4.21
CA VAL A 148 -6.78 -10.75 4.05
C VAL A 148 -5.67 -9.77 3.70
N GLU A 149 -4.55 -9.89 4.40
CA GLU A 149 -3.33 -9.13 4.13
C GLU A 149 -2.16 -10.08 3.88
N ASN A 150 -1.57 -9.93 2.69
CA ASN A 150 -0.37 -10.67 2.32
C ASN A 150 0.87 -9.86 2.68
N ILE A 151 1.63 -10.31 3.69
CA ILE A 151 2.83 -9.62 4.16
C ILE A 151 4.02 -9.79 3.20
N SER A 152 3.99 -10.80 2.32
CA SER A 152 5.15 -11.26 1.55
C SER A 152 5.68 -10.26 0.52
N GLN A 153 4.92 -9.22 0.18
CA GLN A 153 5.29 -8.28 -0.86
C GLN A 153 4.88 -6.85 -0.47
N PRO A 154 5.79 -5.86 -0.54
CA PRO A 154 5.35 -4.51 -0.87
C PRO A 154 4.56 -4.63 -2.17
N GLN A 155 3.39 -3.98 -2.28
CA GLN A 155 2.71 -3.88 -3.56
C GLN A 155 3.72 -3.34 -4.56
N GLU A 156 4.25 -4.21 -5.43
CA GLU A 156 4.93 -3.77 -6.64
C GLU A 156 3.82 -3.10 -7.44
N GLU A 157 3.74 -1.77 -7.28
CA GLU A 157 3.29 -0.90 -8.34
C GLU A 157 3.89 -1.49 -9.61
N GLU A 158 3.03 -1.92 -10.52
CA GLU A 158 3.36 -2.38 -11.85
C GLU A 158 4.20 -1.28 -12.53
N LYS A 159 5.50 -1.32 -12.29
CA LYS A 159 6.51 -0.46 -12.88
C LYS A 159 7.39 -1.36 -13.71
N LEU A 160 7.76 -0.80 -14.85
CA LEU A 160 8.79 -1.29 -15.76
C LEU A 160 8.25 -2.33 -16.73
N ALA A 161 7.38 -1.85 -17.64
CA ALA A 161 7.61 -2.19 -19.03
C ALA A 161 8.98 -1.59 -19.39
N GLU A 162 9.94 -2.51 -19.42
CA GLU A 162 11.30 -2.37 -19.92
C GLU A 162 11.27 -1.71 -21.31
N ASP A 163 11.97 -0.59 -21.48
CA ASP A 163 12.67 -0.35 -22.73
C ASP A 163 14.16 -0.37 -22.42
N ASP A 164 14.76 -1.40 -22.99
CA ASP A 164 16.15 -1.79 -22.94
C ASP A 164 17.00 -0.75 -23.68
N GLY A 165 18.12 -0.33 -23.10
CA GLY A 165 18.93 0.68 -23.77
C GLY A 165 20.14 1.21 -23.03
N THR A 166 20.92 0.31 -22.43
CA THR A 166 22.39 0.38 -22.45
C THR A 166 23.07 1.71 -22.06
N SER A 167 23.48 1.75 -20.78
CA SER A 167 24.88 1.82 -20.35
C SER A 167 25.80 2.92 -20.92
N SER A 168 26.38 3.73 -20.03
CA SER A 168 27.75 3.46 -19.59
C SER A 168 28.19 4.48 -18.56
N CYS A 169 28.81 3.94 -17.54
CA CYS A 169 29.53 4.59 -16.47
C CYS A 169 30.50 5.69 -16.91
N GLY A 170 30.68 6.63 -16.00
CA GLY A 170 32.02 6.90 -15.51
C GLY A 170 32.58 8.28 -15.82
N SER A 171 33.14 8.86 -14.76
CA SER A 171 34.22 9.84 -14.77
C SER A 171 33.77 11.30 -14.81
N GLY A 172 33.83 11.91 -13.62
CA GLY A 172 33.60 13.33 -13.46
C GLY A 172 34.67 14.21 -14.12
N LYS A 173 34.35 15.49 -14.24
CA LYS A 173 35.06 16.59 -13.57
C LYS A 173 34.39 17.91 -13.92
N CYS A 174 34.14 18.69 -12.88
CA CYS A 174 34.00 20.13 -12.91
C CYS A 174 35.23 20.76 -13.61
N GLY A 175 35.01 21.78 -14.44
CA GLY A 175 36.09 22.65 -14.92
C GLY A 175 35.84 23.35 -16.25
N SER A 176 35.30 24.57 -16.17
CA SER A 176 35.84 25.78 -16.81
C SER A 176 36.11 25.84 -18.33
N LYS A 177 35.50 26.88 -18.93
CA LYS A 177 35.99 27.79 -19.99
C LYS A 177 35.66 27.48 -21.46
N GLU A 178 35.18 28.58 -22.04
CA GLU A 178 35.06 28.98 -23.43
C GLU A 178 36.25 28.61 -24.33
N SER A 179 35.99 28.71 -25.64
CA SER A 179 36.96 28.76 -26.76
C SER A 179 37.33 27.37 -27.29
N GLY A 180 36.96 26.96 -28.49
CA GLY A 180 36.97 27.70 -29.75
C GLY A 180 38.32 27.50 -30.43
N CYS A 181 38.39 26.57 -31.39
CA CYS A 181 39.32 26.46 -32.54
C CYS A 181 39.07 25.06 -33.14
N GLY A 182 38.90 24.81 -34.42
CA GLY A 182 39.54 25.41 -35.58
C GLY A 182 40.13 24.25 -36.39
N THR A 183 39.49 23.95 -37.52
CA THR A 183 40.06 23.39 -38.75
C THR A 183 41.29 22.48 -38.66
N CYS A 184 41.18 21.25 -39.19
CA CYS A 184 42.11 20.75 -40.19
C CYS A 184 41.50 19.57 -40.96
N GLY A 185 41.52 19.68 -42.29
CA GLY A 185 41.14 18.61 -43.19
C GLY A 185 42.31 17.67 -43.49
N SER A 186 41.97 16.43 -43.83
CA SER A 186 42.67 15.47 -44.70
C SER A 186 41.84 14.18 -44.59
N GLY A 187 41.10 13.77 -45.61
CA GLY A 187 41.65 13.19 -46.83
C GLY A 187 41.88 11.70 -46.58
N GLY A 188 40.99 10.82 -47.09
CA GLY A 188 41.22 9.38 -47.01
C GLY A 188 39.99 8.46 -47.15
N GLY A 189 39.45 8.37 -48.36
CA GLY A 189 39.10 7.11 -49.05
C GLY A 189 38.28 5.98 -48.39
N CYS A 190 37.09 5.80 -48.97
CA CYS A 190 36.55 4.55 -49.55
C CYS A 190 35.92 3.47 -48.64
N GLY A 191 34.69 3.04 -49.00
CA GLY A 191 34.12 1.78 -48.54
C GLY A 191 32.60 1.71 -48.58
N SER A 192 32.05 1.35 -49.75
CA SER A 192 30.64 1.04 -50.01
C SER A 192 29.98 0.13 -48.96
N CYS A 193 28.75 0.44 -48.55
CA CYS A 193 27.65 -0.54 -48.57
C CYS A 193 26.29 0.17 -48.53
N SER A 194 25.62 0.14 -49.67
CA SER A 194 24.22 0.51 -49.87
C SER A 194 23.28 -0.59 -49.35
N THR A 195 22.36 -0.27 -48.44
CA THR A 195 21.00 -0.83 -48.43
C THR A 195 20.02 0.17 -47.82
N THR A 196 19.25 0.81 -48.71
CA THR A 196 17.82 1.18 -48.58
C THR A 196 17.24 1.35 -47.17
N LYS A 197 17.07 2.62 -46.75
CA LYS A 197 16.09 3.01 -45.73
C LYS A 197 14.85 3.53 -46.47
N GLU A 198 13.85 2.67 -46.65
CA GLU A 198 12.54 3.09 -47.15
C GLU A 198 11.86 4.01 -46.13
N LYS A 199 11.52 5.22 -46.58
CA LYS A 199 10.55 6.10 -45.93
C LYS A 199 9.16 5.51 -46.14
N LYS A 200 8.36 5.38 -45.08
CA LYS A 200 6.91 5.53 -45.19
C LYS A 200 6.30 6.29 -44.00
N PRO A 201 5.16 6.94 -44.25
CA PRO A 201 4.80 8.22 -43.65
C PRO A 201 3.77 8.09 -42.52
N ALA A 202 3.54 9.21 -41.84
CA ALA A 202 2.35 9.44 -41.04
C ALA A 202 1.07 9.23 -41.88
N LEU A 203 0.12 8.50 -41.32
CA LEU A 203 -1.29 8.56 -41.72
C LEU A 203 -2.17 8.46 -40.48
N GLU A 204 -3.14 9.36 -40.46
CA GLU A 204 -4.13 9.62 -39.42
C GLU A 204 -5.18 8.52 -39.25
N ALA A 205 -5.89 8.64 -38.13
CA ALA A 205 -7.29 8.29 -37.88
C ALA A 205 -7.68 6.80 -37.81
N ASN A 206 -8.16 6.37 -36.63
CA ASN A 206 -9.60 6.22 -36.46
C ASN A 206 -10.03 6.09 -34.99
N ALA A 207 -11.19 6.65 -34.71
CA ALA A 207 -11.96 6.47 -33.50
C ALA A 207 -12.59 5.08 -33.46
N SER A 208 -12.69 4.46 -32.28
CA SER A 208 -13.78 3.53 -32.00
C SER A 208 -14.04 3.43 -30.50
N GLN A 209 -15.23 3.84 -30.13
CA GLN A 209 -15.86 3.69 -28.83
C GLN A 209 -16.28 2.22 -28.60
N ARG A 210 -16.27 1.77 -27.33
CA ARG A 210 -17.29 0.90 -26.65
C ARG A 210 -16.65 0.29 -25.38
N LYS A 211 -16.94 0.84 -24.19
CA LYS A 211 -17.98 0.47 -23.19
C LYS A 211 -17.52 -0.62 -22.21
N PRO A 212 -17.65 -0.42 -20.88
CA PRO A 212 -17.33 -1.44 -19.88
C PRO A 212 -18.47 -2.45 -19.76
N LEU A 213 -18.10 -3.73 -19.57
CA LEU A 213 -19.00 -4.79 -19.15
C LEU A 213 -19.03 -4.84 -17.62
N ILE A 214 -20.26 -5.01 -17.14
CA ILE A 214 -20.73 -5.17 -15.76
C ILE A 214 -19.92 -6.24 -15.02
#